data_AF-A0A4Q3FLJ6-F1
#
_entry.id   AF-A0A4Q3FLJ6-F1
#
_cell.length_a   1.000
_cell.length_b   1.000
_cell.length_c   1.000
_cell.angle_alpha   90.00
_cell.angle_beta   90.00
_cell.angle_gamma   90.00
#
_symmetry.space_group_name_H-M   'P 1'
#
loop_
_entity.id
_entity.type
_entity.pdbx_description
1 polymer ?
#
loop_
_entity_poly.entity_id
_entity_poly.type
_entity_poly.pdbx_seq_one_letter_code
_entity_poly.pdbx_strand_id
1 'polypeptide(L)'
;RIYAGADGKFLYYEDENDNYNYEKGNSATFTLNWNNAANTLTISDIKGSFPGMLKKHIFNVVVIKKDKALGDQVIQKFDRSVTYLGKAVTVKM
;
A
#
# COMPACT_ATOMS: atom_id res chain seq x y z
N ARG A 1 1.65 6.58 -3.86
CA ARG A 1 1.11 7.97 -3.87
C ARG A 1 -0.34 7.90 -3.43
N ILE A 2 -0.84 8.90 -2.69
CA ILE A 2 -2.25 9.06 -2.33
C ILE A 2 -2.69 10.39 -2.94
N TYR A 3 -3.69 10.37 -3.81
CA TYR A 3 -4.29 11.58 -4.35
C TYR A 3 -5.47 11.95 -3.45
N ALA A 4 -5.26 12.94 -2.59
CA ALA A 4 -6.27 13.36 -1.62
C ALA A 4 -7.43 14.08 -2.31
N GLY A 5 -8.58 14.13 -1.64
CA GLY A 5 -9.82 14.73 -2.15
C GLY A 5 -11.06 13.90 -1.84
N ALA A 6 -10.90 12.59 -1.63
CA ALA A 6 -11.95 11.65 -1.23
C ALA A 6 -11.32 10.42 -0.57
N ASP A 7 -12.14 9.61 0.10
CA ASP A 7 -11.72 8.31 0.61
C ASP A 7 -11.25 7.41 -0.53
N GLY A 8 -10.31 6.52 -0.24
CA GLY A 8 -9.71 5.64 -1.24
C GLY A 8 -9.50 4.24 -0.71
N LYS A 9 -9.58 3.25 -1.60
CA LYS A 9 -9.29 1.86 -1.28
C LYS A 9 -8.56 1.20 -2.44
N PHE A 10 -7.51 0.46 -2.12
CA PHE A 10 -6.77 -0.35 -3.07
C PHE A 10 -6.48 -1.73 -2.47
N LEU A 11 -6.72 -2.79 -3.24
CA LEU A 11 -6.31 -4.14 -2.88
C LEU A 11 -4.96 -4.42 -3.54
N TYR A 12 -3.93 -4.59 -2.72
CA TYR A 12 -2.63 -5.04 -3.18
C TYR A 12 -2.62 -6.57 -3.24
N TYR A 13 -2.12 -7.12 -4.34
CA TYR A 13 -2.04 -8.55 -4.62
C TYR A 13 -0.61 -8.91 -5.02
N GLU A 14 -0.12 -10.03 -4.50
CA GLU A 14 1.19 -10.60 -4.84
C GLU A 14 1.09 -12.13 -4.95
N ASP A 15 1.86 -12.71 -5.88
CA ASP A 15 2.10 -14.15 -5.99
C ASP A 15 3.52 -14.44 -6.54
N GLU A 16 3.75 -15.66 -7.02
CA GLU A 16 5.03 -16.15 -7.52
C GLU A 16 5.43 -15.57 -8.90
N ASN A 17 4.51 -14.94 -9.63
CA ASN A 17 4.67 -14.33 -10.97
C ASN A 17 5.09 -15.28 -12.13
N ASP A 18 5.37 -16.56 -11.89
CA ASP A 18 5.94 -17.47 -12.90
C ASP A 18 5.13 -18.77 -13.14
N ASN A 19 4.04 -18.97 -12.40
CA ASN A 19 3.25 -20.19 -12.44
C ASN A 19 1.75 -19.98 -12.09
N TYR A 20 0.97 -21.06 -12.09
CA TYR A 20 -0.48 -21.05 -11.84
C TYR A 20 -0.88 -21.39 -10.39
N ASN A 21 0.04 -21.36 -9.43
CA ASN A 21 -0.27 -21.74 -8.05
C ASN A 21 -1.27 -20.79 -7.37
N TYR A 22 -1.46 -19.58 -7.88
CA TYR A 22 -2.52 -18.69 -7.41
C TYR A 22 -3.92 -19.31 -7.55
N GLU A 23 -4.14 -20.18 -8.55
CA GLU A 23 -5.39 -20.93 -8.71
C GLU A 23 -5.63 -21.90 -7.54
N LYS A 24 -4.57 -22.27 -6.82
CA LYS A 24 -4.59 -23.11 -5.62
C LYS A 24 -4.52 -22.28 -4.33
N GLY A 25 -4.59 -20.96 -4.42
CA GLY A 25 -4.57 -20.04 -3.28
C GLY A 25 -3.19 -19.54 -2.87
N ASN A 26 -2.11 -19.84 -3.62
CA ASN A 26 -0.78 -19.30 -3.35
C ASN A 26 -0.69 -17.85 -3.83
N SER A 27 -1.29 -16.94 -3.07
CA SER A 27 -1.20 -15.51 -3.25
C SER A 27 -1.37 -14.81 -1.91
N ALA A 28 -0.97 -13.56 -1.83
CA ALA A 28 -1.17 -12.72 -0.67
C ALA A 28 -1.88 -11.43 -1.06
N THR A 29 -2.77 -10.96 -0.20
CA THR A 29 -3.45 -9.68 -0.37
C THR A 29 -3.48 -8.86 0.90
N PHE A 30 -3.46 -7.54 0.76
CA PHE A 30 -3.79 -6.60 1.83
C PHE A 30 -4.37 -5.31 1.22
N THR A 31 -5.11 -4.55 2.02
CA THR A 31 -5.75 -3.32 1.55
C THR A 31 -5.01 -2.09 2.05
N LEU A 32 -4.89 -1.09 1.17
CA LEU A 32 -4.53 0.27 1.49
C LEU A 32 -5.83 1.09 1.52
N ASN A 33 -6.24 1.56 2.70
CA ASN A 33 -7.44 2.38 2.88
C ASN A 33 -7.03 3.79 3.28
N TRP A 34 -7.43 4.76 2.49
CA TRP A 34 -7.27 6.19 2.76
C TRP A 34 -8.57 6.75 3.31
N ASN A 35 -8.52 7.28 4.53
CA ASN A 35 -9.57 8.13 5.07
C ASN A 35 -9.16 9.59 4.87
N ASN A 36 -9.88 10.28 4.00
CA ASN A 36 -9.53 11.63 3.57
C ASN A 36 -9.81 12.67 4.66
N ALA A 37 -10.95 12.54 5.36
CA ALA A 37 -11.32 13.47 6.42
C ALA A 37 -10.34 13.38 7.62
N ALA A 38 -9.88 12.19 7.95
CA ALA A 38 -8.93 11.95 9.04
C ALA A 38 -7.45 12.09 8.61
N ASN A 39 -7.18 12.31 7.31
CA ASN A 39 -5.83 12.30 6.74
C ASN A 39 -5.02 11.06 7.15
N THR A 40 -5.64 9.88 7.07
CA THR A 40 -5.10 8.64 7.65
C THR A 40 -5.05 7.51 6.63
N LEU A 41 -3.89 6.85 6.53
CA LEU A 41 -3.69 5.64 5.76
C LEU A 41 -3.70 4.43 6.69
N THR A 42 -4.53 3.44 6.37
CA THR A 42 -4.53 2.13 7.02
C THR A 42 -4.10 1.06 6.03
N ILE A 43 -3.11 0.27 6.41
CA ILE A 43 -2.70 -0.95 5.72
C ILE A 43 -3.26 -2.11 6.55
N SER A 44 -4.08 -2.99 5.97
CA SER A 44 -4.68 -4.11 6.70
C SER A 44 -3.67 -5.22 7.02
N ASP A 45 -4.08 -6.27 7.73
CA ASP A 45 -3.29 -7.52 7.78
C ASP A 45 -3.16 -8.15 6.38
N ILE A 46 -2.08 -8.90 6.17
CA ILE A 46 -1.95 -9.80 5.01
C ILE A 46 -2.94 -10.96 5.17
N LYS A 47 -3.59 -11.30 4.06
CA LYS A 47 -4.39 -12.51 3.88
C LYS A 47 -3.76 -13.38 2.81
N GLY A 48 -3.58 -14.66 3.09
CA GLY A 48 -2.89 -15.59 2.21
C GLY A 48 -1.37 -15.56 2.37
N SER A 49 -0.70 -16.37 1.57
CA SER A 49 0.76 -16.53 1.57
C SER A 49 1.18 -17.30 0.33
N PHE A 50 2.43 -17.12 -0.10
CA PHE A 50 3.04 -17.91 -1.17
C PHE A 50 4.54 -18.13 -0.89
N PRO A 51 5.16 -19.16 -1.48
CA PRO A 51 6.60 -19.38 -1.36
C PRO A 51 7.40 -18.16 -1.82
N GLY A 52 8.38 -17.72 -1.02
CA GLY A 52 9.22 -16.56 -1.36
C GLY A 52 8.62 -15.19 -1.03
N MET A 53 7.41 -15.13 -0.45
CA MET A 53 6.77 -13.86 -0.05
C MET A 53 7.67 -13.01 0.86
N LEU A 54 7.76 -11.71 0.55
CA LEU A 54 8.46 -10.74 1.40
C LEU A 54 7.79 -10.63 2.77
N LYS A 55 8.59 -10.71 3.83
CA LYS A 55 8.11 -10.55 5.21
C LYS A 55 8.01 -9.08 5.65
N LYS A 56 8.59 -8.18 4.87
CA LYS A 56 8.70 -6.75 5.17
C LYS A 56 8.56 -5.93 3.89
N HIS A 57 7.66 -4.94 3.92
CA HIS A 57 7.54 -3.91 2.91
C HIS A 57 7.87 -2.55 3.52
N ILE A 58 8.48 -1.67 2.72
CA ILE A 58 8.68 -0.27 3.09
C ILE A 58 7.84 0.59 2.14
N PHE A 59 6.80 1.22 2.67
CA PHE A 59 5.96 2.13 1.90
C PHE A 59 6.47 3.57 2.09
N ASN A 60 7.05 4.13 1.03
CA ASN A 60 7.37 5.54 0.94
C ASN A 60 6.13 6.29 0.43
N VAL A 61 5.40 6.91 1.36
CA VAL A 61 4.10 7.52 1.11
C VAL A 61 4.28 9.00 0.77
N VAL A 62 3.54 9.42 -0.25
CA VAL A 62 3.40 10.82 -0.66
C VAL A 62 1.92 11.12 -0.80
N VAL A 63 1.45 12.17 -0.14
CA VAL A 63 0.10 12.71 -0.32
C VAL A 63 0.18 13.88 -1.32
N ILE A 64 -0.58 13.73 -2.39
CA ILE A 64 -0.72 14.72 -3.47
C ILE A 64 -1.97 15.54 -3.20
N LYS A 65 -1.83 16.86 -3.23
CA LYS A 65 -2.88 17.87 -3.06
C LYS A 65 -2.79 18.88 -4.20
N LYS A 66 -3.79 19.75 -4.34
CA LYS A 66 -3.91 20.72 -5.45
C LYS A 66 -2.69 21.63 -5.61
N ASP A 67 -2.05 22.00 -4.50
CA ASP A 67 -0.85 22.83 -4.38
C ASP A 67 0.47 22.03 -4.50
N LYS A 68 0.40 20.70 -4.58
CA LYS A 68 1.54 19.78 -4.67
C LYS A 68 1.36 18.82 -5.87
N ALA A 69 1.05 19.38 -7.04
CA ALA A 69 0.84 18.62 -8.26
C ALA A 69 2.17 18.22 -8.90
N LEU A 70 2.71 17.07 -8.48
CA LEU A 70 3.96 16.53 -9.01
C LEU A 70 3.78 15.68 -10.29
N GLY A 71 2.53 15.34 -10.67
CA GLY A 71 2.25 14.50 -11.83
C GLY A 71 3.08 13.21 -11.82
N ASP A 72 3.77 12.94 -12.93
CA ASP A 72 4.66 11.78 -13.10
C ASP A 72 6.12 12.05 -12.72
N GLN A 73 6.43 13.22 -12.13
CA GLN A 73 7.78 13.55 -11.73
C GLN A 73 8.32 12.57 -10.67
N VAL A 74 9.64 12.37 -10.72
CA VAL A 74 10.37 11.59 -9.73
C VAL A 74 10.20 12.26 -8.37
N ILE A 75 9.63 11.52 -7.42
CA ILE A 75 9.48 11.98 -6.05
C ILE A 75 10.86 11.96 -5.38
N GLN A 76 11.39 13.13 -5.05
CA GLN A 76 12.66 13.25 -4.31
C GLN A 76 12.45 13.25 -2.78
N LYS A 77 11.24 13.57 -2.31
CA LYS A 77 10.90 13.66 -0.89
C LYS A 77 9.59 12.94 -0.58
N PHE A 78 9.64 12.03 0.38
CA PHE A 78 8.47 11.32 0.89
C PHE A 78 7.90 12.07 2.10
N ASP A 79 6.58 12.03 2.27
CA ASP A 79 5.93 12.62 3.44
C ASP A 79 6.07 11.69 4.65
N ARG A 80 6.04 10.37 4.42
CA ARG A 80 6.24 9.37 5.46
C ARG A 80 6.82 8.08 4.88
N SER A 81 7.62 7.37 5.67
CA SER A 81 8.02 5.99 5.39
C SER A 81 7.40 5.07 6.43
N VAL A 82 6.77 3.99 5.98
CA VAL A 82 6.08 3.01 6.84
C VAL A 82 6.73 1.65 6.66
N THR A 83 7.30 1.11 7.73
CA THR A 83 7.71 -0.30 7.76
C THR A 83 6.49 -1.15 8.08
N TYR A 84 6.16 -2.07 7.17
CA TYR A 84 5.02 -2.96 7.27
C TYR A 84 5.50 -4.42 7.34
N LEU A 85 5.03 -5.16 8.34
CA LEU A 85 5.45 -6.54 8.63
C LEU A 85 4.30 -7.55 8.47
N GLY A 86 3.29 -7.21 7.68
CA GLY A 86 2.12 -8.06 7.44
C GLY A 86 0.99 -7.94 8.47
N LYS A 87 1.14 -7.07 9.47
CA LYS A 87 0.11 -6.75 10.47
C LYS A 87 -0.46 -5.36 10.27
N ALA A 88 -1.75 -5.21 10.54
CA ALA A 88 -2.47 -3.98 10.32
C ALA A 88 -1.76 -2.79 10.99
N VAL A 89 -1.57 -1.72 10.23
CA VAL A 89 -0.95 -0.49 10.71
C VAL A 89 -1.76 0.70 10.22
N THR A 90 -1.95 1.67 11.10
CA THR A 90 -2.62 2.93 10.78
C THR A 90 -1.66 4.08 11.04
N VAL A 91 -1.51 4.94 10.04
CA VAL A 91 -0.63 6.11 10.12
C VAL A 91 -1.37 7.37 9.72
N LYS A 92 -1.26 8.40 10.56
CA LYS A 92 -1.68 9.74 10.21
C LYS A 92 -0.65 10.36 9.26
N MET A 93 -1.13 10.97 8.19
CA MET A 93 -0.32 11.62 7.15
C MET A 93 -0.28 13.13 7.33
#